data_AF-A0A9P8JU14-F1
#
_entry.id   AF-A0A9P8JU14-F1
#
_cell.length_a   1.000
_cell.length_b   1.000
_cell.length_c   1.000
_cell.angle_alpha   90.00
_cell.angle_beta   90.00
_cell.angle_gamma   90.00
#
_symmetry.space_group_name_H-M   'P 1'
#
loop_
_entity.id
_entity.type
_entity.pdbx_description
1 polymer ?
#
loop_
_entity_poly.entity_id
_entity_poly.type
_entity_poly.pdbx_seq_one_letter_code
_entity_poly.pdbx_strand_id
1 'polypeptide(L)'
;MYDRSTQILAVCILFFILSWLSVGLRVYVRSRLLKQVGWDDAAMLATLLLFTVYLSCQLGSLAHGNGRHRATMTDATAQIGLMYWFFCELFYTLATSMLKIAIGLFFLRIAVNKWHIWIIKTIMFCSAVLGFTYFCIVLFQCHPISFWWDLNPEHHGRC
;
A
#
# COMPACT_ATOMS: atom_id res chain seq x y z
N MET A 1 -5.21 5.11 -29.65
CA MET A 1 -5.58 5.45 -28.26
C MET A 1 -4.79 4.53 -27.34
N TYR A 2 -4.10 5.07 -26.35
CA TYR A 2 -3.04 4.38 -25.61
C TYR A 2 -3.60 3.71 -24.34
N ASP A 3 -3.82 2.40 -24.39
CA ASP A 3 -4.15 1.60 -23.21
C ASP A 3 -2.97 1.62 -22.22
N ARG A 4 -3.13 2.32 -21.10
CA ARG A 4 -2.08 2.45 -20.07
C ARG A 4 -1.97 1.22 -19.16
N SER A 5 -2.96 0.34 -19.19
CA SER A 5 -3.02 -0.86 -18.33
C SER A 5 -1.79 -1.76 -18.48
N THR A 6 -1.24 -1.90 -19.70
CA THR A 6 -0.03 -2.70 -19.95
C THR A 6 1.21 -2.11 -19.27
N GLN A 7 1.35 -0.79 -19.25
CA GLN A 7 2.47 -0.15 -18.53
C GLN A 7 2.34 -0.32 -17.02
N ILE A 8 1.13 -0.15 -16.48
CA ILE A 8 0.90 -0.31 -15.05
C ILE A 8 1.24 -1.75 -14.63
N LEU A 9 0.81 -2.74 -15.41
CA LEU A 9 1.13 -4.14 -15.18
C LEU A 9 2.65 -4.40 -15.21
N ALA A 10 3.36 -3.88 -16.21
CA ALA A 10 4.82 -4.05 -16.31
C ALA A 10 5.54 -3.46 -15.08
N VAL A 11 5.12 -2.27 -14.64
CA VAL A 11 5.67 -1.59 -13.47
C VAL A 11 5.38 -2.38 -12.18
N CYS A 12 4.15 -2.87 -12.00
CA CYS A 12 3.76 -3.69 -10.86
C CYS A 12 4.62 -4.96 -10.74
N ILE A 13 4.81 -5.70 -11.84
CA ILE A 13 5.60 -6.94 -11.85
C ILE A 13 7.08 -6.64 -11.54
N LEU A 14 7.63 -5.59 -12.15
CA LEU A 14 9.03 -5.20 -11.93
C LEU A 14 9.28 -4.88 -10.45
N PHE A 15 8.47 -4.01 -9.86
CA PHE A 15 8.65 -3.62 -8.45
C PHE A 15 8.32 -4.76 -7.48
N PHE A 16 7.41 -5.66 -7.83
CA PHE A 16 7.15 -6.87 -7.04
C PHE A 16 8.40 -7.74 -6.93
N ILE A 17 9.01 -8.08 -8.07
CA ILE A 17 10.21 -8.93 -8.10
C ILE A 17 11.37 -8.25 -7.36
N LEU A 18 11.60 -6.96 -7.63
CA LEU A 18 12.68 -6.21 -6.99
C LEU A 18 12.49 -6.13 -5.47
N SER A 19 11.26 -5.89 -5.00
CA SER A 19 10.98 -5.79 -3.56
C SER A 19 11.17 -7.13 -2.86
N TRP A 20 10.67 -8.22 -3.43
CA TRP A 20 10.86 -9.57 -2.87
C TRP A 20 12.33 -9.99 -2.85
N LEU A 21 13.07 -9.71 -3.93
CA LEU A 21 14.50 -10.01 -3.99
C LEU A 21 15.29 -9.21 -2.94
N SER A 22 15.03 -7.91 -2.84
CA SER A 22 15.73 -7.01 -1.92
C SER A 22 15.45 -7.37 -0.45
N VAL A 23 14.19 -7.54 -0.07
CA VAL A 23 13.81 -7.92 1.30
C VAL A 23 14.25 -9.34 1.62
N GLY A 24 14.12 -10.28 0.67
CA GLY A 24 14.60 -11.66 0.82
C GLY A 24 16.10 -11.72 1.09
N LEU A 25 16.90 -10.97 0.32
CA LEU A 25 18.34 -10.86 0.55
C LEU A 25 18.66 -10.25 1.92
N ARG A 26 17.96 -9.18 2.31
CA ARG A 26 18.13 -8.55 3.63
C ARG A 26 17.87 -9.53 4.77
N VAL A 27 16.76 -10.28 4.70
CA VAL A 27 16.39 -11.27 5.71
C VAL A 27 17.41 -12.41 5.74
N TYR A 28 17.88 -12.88 4.58
CA TYR A 28 18.92 -13.91 4.50
C TYR A 28 20.22 -13.46 5.19
N VAL A 29 20.73 -12.28 4.83
CA VAL A 29 21.96 -11.73 5.43
C VAL A 29 21.80 -11.56 6.94
N ARG A 30 20.67 -11.01 7.40
CA ARG A 30 20.50 -10.72 8.84
C ARG A 30 20.24 -11.96 9.68
N SER A 31 19.51 -12.95 9.15
CA SER A 31 19.22 -14.20 9.87
C SER A 31 20.39 -15.19 9.84
N ARG A 32 21.04 -15.38 8.68
CA ARG A 32 22.08 -16.42 8.51
C ARG A 32 23.49 -15.89 8.72
N LEU A 33 23.83 -14.74 8.16
CA LEU A 33 25.20 -14.21 8.20
C LEU A 33 25.46 -13.45 9.50
N LEU A 34 24.57 -12.53 9.87
CA LEU A 34 24.72 -11.69 11.07
C LEU A 34 24.12 -12.33 12.32
N LYS A 35 23.21 -13.31 12.18
CA LYS A 35 22.45 -13.95 13.28
C LYS A 35 21.81 -12.95 14.25
N GLN A 36 21.39 -11.80 13.72
CA GLN A 36 20.78 -10.71 14.48
C GLN A 36 19.43 -10.37 13.85
N VAL A 37 18.39 -11.04 14.34
CA VAL A 37 17.00 -10.72 13.99
C VAL A 37 16.50 -9.69 15.00
N GLY A 38 16.10 -8.52 14.50
CA GLY A 38 15.51 -7.46 15.32
C GLY A 38 14.08 -7.17 14.92
N TRP A 39 13.37 -6.38 15.73
CA TRP A 39 12.03 -5.88 15.43
C TRP A 39 11.94 -5.11 14.10
N ASP A 40 13.04 -4.49 13.67
CA ASP A 40 13.21 -3.89 12.34
C ASP A 40 12.93 -4.88 11.19
N ASP A 41 13.40 -6.12 11.31
CA ASP A 41 13.21 -7.14 10.28
C ASP A 41 11.76 -7.62 10.20
N ALA A 42 11.10 -7.74 11.35
CA ALA A 42 9.67 -8.06 11.43
C ALA A 42 8.81 -6.95 10.82
N ALA A 43 9.11 -5.68 11.10
CA ALA A 43 8.42 -4.53 10.50
C ALA A 43 8.61 -4.48 8.97
N MET A 44 9.81 -4.81 8.48
CA MET A 44 10.10 -4.89 7.04
C MET A 44 9.31 -6.02 6.36
N LEU A 45 9.24 -7.20 6.98
CA LEU A 45 8.45 -8.33 6.48
C LEU A 45 6.95 -8.00 6.46
N ALA A 46 6.43 -7.38 7.52
CA ALA A 46 5.04 -6.92 7.57
C ALA A 46 4.73 -5.92 6.44
N THR A 47 5.66 -5.00 6.17
CA THR A 47 5.55 -4.05 5.04
C THR A 47 5.51 -4.78 3.69
N LEU A 48 6.36 -5.79 3.48
CA LEU A 48 6.37 -6.59 2.24
C LEU A 48 5.05 -7.34 2.03
N LEU A 49 4.46 -7.88 3.09
CA LEU A 49 3.17 -8.55 3.02
C LEU A 49 2.06 -7.57 2.63
N LEU A 50 1.99 -6.41 3.28
CA LEU A 50 1.02 -5.36 2.93
C LEU A 50 1.19 -4.88 1.49
N PHE A 51 2.44 -4.70 1.04
CA PHE A 51 2.73 -4.33 -0.35
C PHE A 51 2.28 -5.40 -1.35
N THR A 52 2.41 -6.68 -0.99
CA THR A 52 1.94 -7.81 -1.81
C THR A 52 0.41 -7.81 -1.94
N VAL A 53 -0.31 -7.53 -0.84
CA VAL A 53 -1.78 -7.39 -0.87
C VAL A 53 -2.23 -6.17 -1.67
N TYR A 54 -1.53 -5.04 -1.52
CA TYR A 54 -1.76 -3.86 -2.36
C TYR A 54 -1.63 -4.18 -3.86
N LEU A 55 -0.55 -4.87 -4.26
CA LEU A 55 -0.34 -5.23 -5.65
C LEU A 55 -1.39 -6.23 -6.18
N SER A 56 -1.86 -7.17 -5.37
CA SER A 56 -2.92 -8.08 -5.79
C SER A 56 -4.25 -7.34 -6.02
N CYS A 57 -4.60 -6.40 -5.14
CA CYS A 57 -5.75 -5.51 -5.35
C CYS A 57 -5.59 -4.65 -6.61
N GLN A 58 -4.40 -4.10 -6.85
CA GLN A 58 -4.11 -3.29 -8.04
C GLN A 58 -4.26 -4.11 -9.33
N LEU A 59 -3.75 -5.34 -9.36
CA LEU A 59 -3.92 -6.24 -10.49
C LEU A 59 -5.39 -6.65 -10.69
N GLY A 60 -6.12 -6.88 -9.60
CA GLY A 60 -7.57 -7.13 -9.65
C GLY A 60 -8.35 -5.95 -10.24
N SER A 61 -7.99 -4.72 -9.88
CA SER A 61 -8.60 -3.51 -10.45
C SER A 61 -8.28 -3.37 -11.94
N LEU A 62 -7.03 -3.62 -12.37
CA LEU A 62 -6.65 -3.60 -13.79
C LEU A 62 -7.41 -4.66 -14.61
N ALA A 63 -7.59 -5.86 -14.06
CA ALA A 63 -8.35 -6.94 -14.71
C ALA A 63 -9.83 -6.57 -14.93
N HIS A 64 -10.42 -5.83 -13.99
CA HIS A 64 -11.79 -5.33 -14.06
C HIS A 64 -11.89 -3.93 -14.67
N GLY A 65 -10.87 -3.53 -15.45
CA GLY A 65 -10.98 -2.42 -16.38
C GLY A 65 -10.40 -1.09 -15.94
N ASN A 66 -9.67 -1.06 -14.83
CA ASN A 66 -8.92 0.13 -14.45
C ASN A 66 -7.88 0.45 -15.54
N GLY A 67 -7.91 1.68 -16.05
CA GLY A 67 -7.07 2.15 -17.17
C GLY A 67 -7.67 1.99 -18.58
N ARG A 68 -8.87 1.42 -18.73
CA ARG A 68 -9.63 1.36 -20.00
C ARG A 68 -10.70 2.45 -20.04
N HIS A 69 -11.12 2.87 -21.23
CA HIS A 69 -12.11 3.94 -21.38
C HIS A 69 -13.49 3.47 -20.88
N ARG A 70 -14.14 4.23 -19.99
CA ARG A 70 -15.44 3.88 -19.40
C ARG A 70 -16.54 3.57 -20.44
N ALA A 71 -16.45 4.17 -21.63
CA ALA A 71 -17.39 3.97 -22.74
C ALA A 71 -17.40 2.55 -23.32
N THR A 72 -16.39 1.72 -23.04
CA THR A 72 -16.30 0.34 -23.56
C THR A 72 -16.59 -0.71 -22.50
N MET A 73 -17.11 -0.31 -21.32
CA MET A 73 -17.28 -1.19 -20.16
C MET A 73 -18.71 -1.22 -19.64
N THR A 74 -19.15 -2.40 -19.24
CA THR A 74 -20.42 -2.60 -18.52
C THR A 74 -20.30 -2.05 -17.10
N ASP A 75 -21.37 -1.45 -16.58
CA ASP A 75 -21.40 -0.88 -15.23
C ASP A 75 -21.06 -1.90 -14.13
N ALA A 76 -21.46 -3.17 -14.30
CA ALA A 76 -21.12 -4.25 -13.37
C ALA A 76 -19.60 -4.49 -13.25
N THR A 77 -18.87 -4.43 -14.37
CA THR A 77 -17.41 -4.59 -14.37
C THR A 77 -16.73 -3.36 -13.75
N ALA A 78 -17.26 -2.17 -14.02
CA ALA A 78 -16.76 -0.93 -13.43
C ALA A 78 -16.92 -0.89 -11.90
N GLN A 79 -18.06 -1.36 -11.38
CA GLN A 79 -18.31 -1.48 -9.94
C GLN A 79 -17.31 -2.40 -9.23
N ILE A 80 -16.99 -3.56 -9.82
CA ILE A 80 -15.96 -4.46 -9.27
C ILE A 80 -14.57 -3.80 -9.34
N GLY A 81 -14.26 -3.13 -10.45
CA GLY A 81 -12.99 -2.41 -10.63
C GLY A 81 -12.79 -1.30 -9.60
N LEU A 82 -13.85 -0.55 -9.29
CA LEU A 82 -13.89 0.43 -8.20
C LEU A 82 -13.68 -0.27 -6.86
N MET A 83 -14.44 -1.32 -6.54
CA MET A 83 -14.27 -2.03 -5.27
C MET A 83 -12.81 -2.44 -5.02
N TYR A 84 -12.12 -3.01 -6.02
CA TYR A 84 -10.69 -3.31 -5.91
C TYR A 84 -9.81 -2.07 -5.73
N TRP A 85 -10.17 -0.96 -6.38
CA TRP A 85 -9.45 0.31 -6.24
C TRP A 85 -9.58 0.90 -4.82
N PHE A 86 -10.76 0.81 -4.20
CA PHE A 86 -10.97 1.19 -2.80
C PHE A 86 -10.04 0.42 -1.85
N PHE A 87 -10.02 -0.91 -1.97
CA PHE A 87 -9.12 -1.74 -1.16
C PHE A 87 -7.64 -1.46 -1.48
N CYS A 88 -7.32 -1.21 -2.74
CA CYS A 88 -5.98 -0.82 -3.17
C CYS A 88 -5.51 0.43 -2.41
N GLU A 89 -6.36 1.46 -2.31
CA GLU A 89 -6.03 2.69 -1.60
C GLU A 89 -5.86 2.50 -0.08
N LEU A 90 -6.70 1.66 0.54
CA LEU A 90 -6.55 1.29 1.95
C LEU A 90 -5.21 0.58 2.22
N PHE A 91 -4.89 -0.46 1.44
CA PHE A 91 -3.65 -1.20 1.60
C PHE A 91 -2.41 -0.38 1.23
N TYR A 92 -2.52 0.50 0.23
CA TYR A 92 -1.46 1.45 -0.12
C TYR A 92 -1.10 2.34 1.06
N THR A 93 -2.10 2.92 1.71
CA THR A 93 -1.93 3.80 2.88
C THR A 93 -1.26 3.07 4.05
N LEU A 94 -1.69 1.83 4.33
CA LEU A 94 -1.09 1.00 5.37
C LEU A 94 0.36 0.62 5.03
N ALA A 95 0.61 0.20 3.79
CA ALA A 95 1.93 -0.20 3.32
C ALA A 95 2.93 0.96 3.37
N THR A 96 2.57 2.15 2.87
CA THR A 96 3.46 3.33 2.89
C THR A 96 3.73 3.81 4.32
N SER A 97 2.74 3.72 5.21
CA SER A 97 2.91 4.09 6.63
C SER A 97 3.84 3.12 7.35
N MET A 98 3.64 1.80 7.16
CA MET A 98 4.52 0.78 7.71
C MET A 98 5.95 0.85 7.15
N LEU A 99 6.11 1.15 5.86
CA LEU A 99 7.41 1.34 5.23
C LEU A 99 8.21 2.48 5.90
N LYS A 100 7.57 3.63 6.12
CA LYS A 100 8.20 4.77 6.82
C LYS A 100 8.63 4.41 8.23
N ILE A 101 7.82 3.62 8.94
CA ILE A 101 8.16 3.13 10.29
C ILE A 101 9.35 2.17 10.23
N ALA A 102 9.36 1.20 9.31
CA ALA A 102 10.46 0.27 9.13
C ALA A 102 11.79 0.99 8.80
N ILE A 103 11.76 1.96 7.87
CA ILE A 103 12.93 2.78 7.54
C ILE A 103 13.36 3.63 8.74
N GLY A 104 12.41 4.20 9.48
CA GLY A 104 12.69 4.98 10.68
C GLY A 104 13.37 4.17 11.78
N LEU A 105 12.93 2.93 12.01
CA LEU A 105 13.58 2.00 12.95
C LEU A 105 15.01 1.67 12.51
N PHE A 106 15.23 1.46 11.21
CA PHE A 106 16.56 1.25 10.65
C PHE A 106 17.49 2.46 10.90
N PHE A 107 17.00 3.68 10.66
CA PHE A 107 17.79 4.89 10.93
C PHE A 107 18.04 5.11 12.41
N LEU A 108 17.08 4.78 13.28
CA LEU A 108 17.25 4.88 14.73
C LEU A 108 18.39 3.98 15.23
N ARG A 109 18.62 2.84 14.58
CA ARG A 109 19.70 1.91 14.92
C ARG A 109 21.08 2.43 14.50
N ILE A 110 21.17 3.27 13.47
CA ILE A 110 22.43 3.82 12.94
C ILE A 110 22.76 5.17 13.59
N ALA A 111 21.74 5.93 13.98
CA ALA A 111 21.92 7.25 14.55
C ALA A 111 22.61 7.20 15.93
N VAL A 112 23.76 7.86 16.05
CA VAL A 112 24.50 8.00 17.31
C VAL A 112 24.15 9.31 18.04
N ASN A 113 23.86 10.38 17.29
CA ASN A 113 23.56 11.70 17.85
C ASN A 113 22.14 11.77 18.42
N LYS A 114 22.01 12.22 19.67
CA LYS A 114 20.71 12.36 20.38
C LYS A 114 19.71 13.26 19.65
N TRP A 115 20.18 14.32 19.00
CA TRP A 115 19.35 15.21 18.19
C TRP A 115 18.74 14.49 16.97
N HIS A 116 19.54 13.69 16.25
CA HIS A 116 19.05 12.92 15.11
C HIS A 116 18.01 11.88 15.55
N ILE A 117 18.25 11.19 16.67
CA ILE A 117 17.32 10.22 17.26
C ILE A 117 15.96 10.87 17.55
N TRP A 118 15.96 12.06 18.16
CA TRP A 118 14.72 12.80 18.45
C TRP A 118 13.97 13.19 17.17
N ILE A 119 14.67 13.73 16.17
CA ILE A 119 14.07 14.10 14.88
C ILE A 119 13.45 12.89 14.20
N ILE A 120 14.16 11.76 14.14
CA ILE A 120 13.67 10.52 13.52
C ILE A 120 12.40 10.04 14.24
N LYS A 121 12.41 10.00 15.58
CA LYS A 121 11.24 9.60 16.36
C LYS A 121 10.02 10.51 16.12
N THR A 122 10.22 11.82 16.06
CA THR A 122 9.14 12.77 15.78
C THR A 122 8.58 12.56 14.38
N ILE A 123 9.43 12.40 13.36
CA ILE A 123 8.98 12.17 11.98
C ILE A 123 8.23 10.84 11.86
N MET A 124 8.71 9.78 12.51
CA MET A 124 8.01 8.48 12.56
C MET A 124 6.64 8.61 13.20
N PHE A 125 6.54 9.31 14.34
CA PHE A 125 5.28 9.54 15.02
C PHE A 125 4.30 10.34 14.16
N CYS A 126 4.73 11.48 13.61
CA CYS A 126 3.90 12.29 12.71
C CYS A 126 3.45 11.49 11.48
N SER A 127 4.34 10.69 10.88
CA SER A 127 4.00 9.85 9.73
C SER A 127 2.97 8.79 10.08
N ALA A 128 3.07 8.17 11.27
CA ALA A 128 2.09 7.19 11.73
C ALA A 128 0.72 7.83 11.98
N VAL A 129 0.67 9.00 12.62
CA VAL A 129 -0.58 9.74 12.89
C VAL A 129 -1.24 10.18 11.58
N LEU A 130 -0.49 10.76 10.65
CA LEU A 130 -1.03 11.18 9.35
C LEU A 130 -1.51 9.97 8.53
N GLY A 131 -0.74 8.88 8.51
CA GLY A 131 -1.12 7.66 7.81
C GLY A 131 -2.39 7.02 8.38
N PHE A 132 -2.50 6.94 9.70
CA PHE A 132 -3.69 6.45 10.38
C PHE A 132 -4.91 7.34 10.12
N THR A 133 -4.72 8.66 10.17
CA THR A 133 -5.80 9.63 9.89
C THR A 133 -6.30 9.47 8.45
N TYR A 134 -5.40 9.38 7.47
CA TYR A 134 -5.78 9.15 6.07
C TYR A 134 -6.51 7.81 5.88
N PHE A 135 -6.04 6.76 6.54
CA PHE A 135 -6.71 5.45 6.52
C PHE A 135 -8.14 5.55 7.04
N CYS A 136 -8.36 6.24 8.17
CA CYS A 136 -9.69 6.46 8.71
C CYS A 136 -10.57 7.29 7.77
N ILE A 137 -10.02 8.34 7.14
CA ILE A 137 -10.76 9.15 6.18
C ILE A 137 -11.24 8.29 5.01
N VAL A 138 -10.36 7.51 4.38
CA VAL A 138 -10.73 6.64 3.25
C VAL A 138 -11.76 5.60 3.69
N LEU A 139 -11.58 4.99 4.86
CA LEU A 139 -12.49 3.97 5.37
C LEU A 139 -13.90 4.50 5.65
N PHE A 140 -14.01 5.74 6.14
CA PHE A 140 -15.27 6.35 6.57
C PHE A 140 -15.77 7.46 5.64
N GLN A 141 -15.23 7.60 4.43
CA GLN A 141 -15.63 8.67 3.51
C GLN A 141 -17.08 8.54 3.04
N CYS A 142 -17.64 7.33 3.01
CA CYS A 142 -19.02 7.09 2.57
C CYS A 142 -19.80 6.26 3.60
N HIS A 143 -21.09 6.55 3.74
CA HIS A 143 -22.03 5.80 4.57
C HIS A 143 -23.26 5.39 3.75
N PRO A 144 -23.50 4.08 3.52
CA PRO A 144 -22.63 2.94 3.85
C PRO A 144 -21.35 2.90 3.00
N ILE A 145 -20.31 2.19 3.46
CA ILE A 145 -19.01 2.09 2.75
C ILE A 145 -19.20 1.57 1.31
N SER A 146 -20.19 0.68 1.10
CA SER A 146 -20.55 0.14 -0.22
C SER A 146 -20.97 1.19 -1.24
N PHE A 147 -21.45 2.34 -0.79
CA PHE A 147 -21.89 3.42 -1.66
C PHE A 147 -20.75 4.01 -2.50
N TRP A 148 -19.49 3.84 -2.09
CA TRP A 148 -18.36 4.37 -2.86
C TRP A 148 -18.14 3.66 -4.19
N TRP A 149 -18.38 2.34 -4.27
CA TRP A 149 -18.15 1.56 -5.50
C TRP A 149 -19.44 1.17 -6.23
N ASP A 150 -20.60 1.28 -5.59
CA ASP A 150 -21.87 0.92 -6.22
C ASP A 150 -22.29 1.97 -7.26
N LEU A 151 -22.61 1.51 -8.47
CA LEU A 151 -23.07 2.35 -9.57
C LEU A 151 -24.60 2.36 -9.71
N ASN A 152 -25.32 1.61 -8.86
CA ASN A 152 -26.76 1.53 -8.94
C ASN A 152 -27.42 2.89 -8.56
N PRO A 153 -28.20 3.52 -9.46
CA PRO A 153 -28.86 4.81 -9.19
C PRO A 153 -29.88 4.75 -8.04
N GLU A 154 -30.36 3.57 -7.67
CA GLU A 154 -31.31 3.38 -6.55
C GLU A 154 -30.60 3.21 -5.19
N HIS A 155 -29.27 3.11 -5.15
CA HIS A 155 -28.57 3.02 -3.88
C HIS A 155 -28.51 4.42 -3.23
N HIS A 156 -29.17 4.58 -2.08
CA HIS A 156 -29.07 5.81 -1.30
C HIS A 156 -27.90 5.76 -0.32
N GLY A 157 -27.05 6.78 -0.34
CA GLY A 157 -25.92 6.96 0.56
C GLY A 157 -25.38 8.39 0.52
N ARG A 158 -24.40 8.68 1.38
CA ARG A 158 -23.68 9.96 1.37
C ARG A 158 -22.18 9.72 1.42
N CYS A 159 -21.48 10.50 0.61
CA CYS A 159 -20.08 10.88 0.74
C CYS A 159 -20.09 12.43 0.66
#